data_AF-A0A1E3G0I5-F1
#
_entry.id   AF-A0A1E3G0I5-F1
#
_cell.length_a   1.000
_cell.length_b   1.000
_cell.length_c   1.000
_cell.angle_alpha   90.00
_cell.angle_beta   90.00
_cell.angle_gamma   90.00
#
_symmetry.space_group_name_H-M   'P 1'
#
loop_
_entity.id
_entity.type
_entity.pdbx_description
1 polymer ?
#
loop_
_entity_poly.entity_id
_entity_poly.type
_entity_poly.pdbx_seq_one_letter_code
_entity_poly.pdbx_strand_id
1 'polypeptide(L)'
;MKRFNVIFLPLLILSILFLSSGCALLISKLIESTGNREYILRIYVQGLPKSFLDQIRTETGQLELSEVTISQISTLVRISGEGVNEQVSISGRSNVFNENTSREIRIVTKNEELNLNLSVDFETKFATDTLLGEKDVKINFSEPIKLIPGGSYILINFYEDNDQPSVDLVSEPSAFKFIVQSNQEEFVTVKSEVGNLVFFTSAVGSVKQFVFITERNKTINFLNERGAQIVRISPSDQNVKEETVKFE
;
A
#
# COMPACT_ATOMS: atom_id res chain seq x y z
N MET A 1 34.28 29.33 31.79
CA MET A 1 33.11 29.73 30.98
C MET A 1 32.74 28.59 30.04
N LYS A 2 31.65 27.88 30.34
CA LYS A 2 31.11 26.75 29.55
C LYS A 2 30.09 27.30 28.56
N ARG A 3 30.47 27.62 27.33
CA ARG A 3 29.53 27.92 26.22
C ARG A 3 30.18 27.64 24.87
N PHE A 4 30.41 26.36 24.53
CA PHE A 4 30.90 26.00 23.18
C PHE A 4 30.33 24.70 22.61
N ASN A 5 29.29 24.10 23.21
CA ASN A 5 28.80 22.77 22.82
C ASN A 5 27.36 22.71 22.27
N VAL A 6 26.72 23.84 21.97
CA VAL A 6 25.29 23.82 21.54
C VAL A 6 25.10 23.93 20.02
N ILE A 7 26.14 24.34 19.27
CA ILE A 7 26.03 24.56 17.80
C ILE A 7 26.53 23.36 16.97
N PHE A 8 27.39 22.50 17.52
CA PHE A 8 27.93 21.34 16.79
C PHE A 8 26.93 20.18 16.64
N LEU A 9 26.03 20.00 17.60
CA LEU A 9 25.04 18.91 17.57
C LEU A 9 24.01 19.05 16.43
N PRO A 10 23.41 20.23 16.16
CA PRO A 10 22.47 20.37 15.03
C PRO A 10 23.16 20.25 13.65
N LEU A 11 24.42 20.67 13.50
CA LEU A 11 25.19 20.52 12.25
C LEU A 11 25.59 19.07 11.96
N LEU A 12 25.87 18.28 12.99
CA LEU A 12 26.17 16.85 12.86
C LEU A 12 24.91 16.05 12.48
N ILE A 13 23.75 16.39 13.04
CA ILE A 13 22.47 15.77 12.70
C ILE A 13 22.06 16.13 11.25
N LEU A 14 22.27 17.39 10.84
CA LEU A 14 21.98 17.83 9.47
C LEU A 14 22.89 17.12 8.44
N SER A 15 24.18 16.95 8.74
CA SER A 15 25.11 16.24 7.85
C SER A 15 24.84 14.73 7.76
N ILE A 16 24.40 14.08 8.84
CA ILE A 16 23.97 12.67 8.81
C ILE A 16 22.67 12.49 7.99
N LEU A 17 21.75 13.46 8.04
CA LEU A 17 20.54 13.49 7.20
C LEU A 17 20.83 13.72 5.71
N PHE A 18 21.86 14.51 5.38
CA PHE A 18 22.32 14.69 3.99
C PHE A 18 23.15 13.51 3.47
N LEU A 19 23.87 12.79 4.34
CA LEU A 19 24.66 11.62 3.94
C LEU A 19 23.78 10.40 3.61
N SER A 20 22.66 10.20 4.28
CA SER A 20 21.77 9.07 3.97
C SER A 20 21.08 9.19 2.61
N SER A 21 20.69 10.41 2.23
CA SER A 21 20.09 10.71 0.92
C SER A 21 21.14 10.80 -0.21
N GLY A 22 22.33 11.34 0.09
CA GLY A 22 23.45 11.42 -0.86
C GLY A 22 24.05 10.06 -1.22
N CYS A 23 24.13 9.12 -0.27
CA CYS A 23 24.66 7.77 -0.53
C CYS A 23 23.77 6.98 -1.50
N ALA A 24 22.44 7.06 -1.36
CA ALA A 24 21.53 6.40 -2.30
C ALA A 24 21.68 6.94 -3.72
N LEU A 25 21.84 8.26 -3.86
CA LEU A 25 22.01 8.96 -5.15
C LEU A 25 23.38 8.70 -5.79
N LEU A 26 24.42 8.46 -4.98
CA LEU A 26 25.73 8.04 -5.45
C LEU A 26 25.76 6.56 -5.85
N ILE A 27 25.07 5.69 -5.11
CA ILE A 27 24.93 4.27 -5.44
C ILE A 27 24.15 4.09 -6.73
N SER A 28 23.05 4.82 -6.94
CA SER A 28 22.30 4.75 -8.20
C SER A 28 23.15 5.19 -9.39
N LYS A 29 23.89 6.31 -9.25
CA LYS A 29 24.85 6.76 -10.27
C LYS A 29 25.99 5.78 -10.53
N LEU A 30 26.46 5.06 -9.49
CA LEU A 30 27.48 4.03 -9.64
C LEU A 30 26.94 2.83 -10.44
N ILE A 31 25.73 2.37 -10.12
CA ILE A 31 25.05 1.28 -10.83
C ILE A 31 24.86 1.66 -12.31
N GLU A 32 24.37 2.87 -12.58
CA GLU A 32 24.21 3.40 -13.94
C GLU A 32 25.54 3.45 -14.71
N SER A 33 26.65 3.84 -14.06
CA SER A 33 27.96 3.90 -14.73
C SER A 33 28.52 2.52 -15.14
N THR A 34 28.00 1.43 -14.57
CA THR A 34 28.30 0.04 -14.99
C THR A 34 27.40 -0.47 -16.12
N GLY A 35 26.49 0.38 -16.64
CA GLY A 35 25.48 0.02 -17.62
C GLY A 35 24.32 -0.81 -17.05
N ASN A 36 24.27 -0.94 -15.71
CA ASN A 36 23.17 -1.60 -15.02
C ASN A 36 22.07 -0.58 -14.69
N ARG A 37 20.84 -1.07 -14.65
CA ARG A 37 19.63 -0.37 -14.22
C ARG A 37 19.12 -1.02 -12.94
N GLU A 38 18.52 -0.21 -12.10
CA GLU A 38 17.95 -0.62 -10.83
C GLU A 38 16.44 -0.42 -10.83
N TYR A 39 15.72 -1.43 -10.35
CA TYR A 39 14.29 -1.42 -10.17
C TYR A 39 14.00 -1.69 -8.70
N ILE A 40 13.23 -0.80 -8.09
CA ILE A 40 12.87 -0.84 -6.68
C ILE A 40 11.35 -0.96 -6.59
N LEU A 41 10.85 -2.08 -6.09
CA LEU A 41 9.42 -2.38 -6.06
C LEU A 41 8.91 -2.41 -4.62
N ARG A 42 7.78 -1.73 -4.40
CA ARG A 42 7.07 -1.66 -3.14
C ARG A 42 5.63 -2.08 -3.36
N ILE A 43 5.20 -3.15 -2.71
CA ILE A 43 3.90 -3.74 -2.98
C ILE A 43 2.89 -3.25 -1.93
N TYR A 44 1.68 -2.94 -2.37
CA TYR A 44 0.57 -2.54 -1.53
C TYR A 44 -0.71 -3.23 -1.99
N VAL A 45 -1.48 -3.75 -1.03
CA VAL A 45 -2.82 -4.24 -1.29
C VAL A 45 -3.80 -3.11 -1.02
N GLN A 46 -4.73 -2.89 -1.94
CA GLN A 46 -5.70 -1.81 -1.89
C GLN A 46 -7.11 -2.37 -2.00
N GLY A 47 -7.91 -2.14 -0.96
CA GLY A 47 -9.28 -2.61 -0.90
C GLY A 47 -9.42 -4.10 -0.54
N LEU A 48 -10.65 -4.49 -0.27
CA LEU A 48 -11.08 -5.85 0.02
C LEU A 48 -11.79 -6.46 -1.21
N PRO A 49 -11.66 -7.78 -1.44
CA PRO A 49 -12.37 -8.44 -2.52
C PRO A 49 -13.89 -8.26 -2.42
N LYS A 50 -14.53 -8.01 -3.56
CA LYS A 50 -15.99 -7.94 -3.65
C LYS A 50 -16.69 -9.15 -3.00
N SER A 51 -16.17 -10.36 -3.20
CA SER A 51 -16.73 -11.58 -2.60
C SER A 51 -16.72 -11.58 -1.07
N PHE A 52 -15.74 -10.92 -0.43
CA PHE A 52 -15.72 -10.73 1.01
C PHE A 52 -16.81 -9.74 1.45
N LEU A 53 -16.91 -8.60 0.76
CA LEU A 53 -17.89 -7.56 1.05
C LEU A 53 -19.33 -8.05 0.86
N ASP A 54 -19.60 -8.77 -0.23
CA ASP A 54 -20.93 -9.31 -0.54
C ASP A 54 -21.37 -10.36 0.48
N GLN A 55 -20.46 -11.19 0.97
CA GLN A 55 -20.77 -12.16 2.01
C GLN A 55 -21.17 -11.49 3.33
N ILE A 56 -20.47 -10.42 3.74
CA ILE A 56 -20.86 -9.65 4.92
C ILE A 56 -22.26 -9.08 4.72
N ARG A 57 -22.48 -8.33 3.62
CA ARG A 57 -23.78 -7.71 3.31
C ARG A 57 -24.93 -8.71 3.28
N THR A 58 -24.69 -9.90 2.74
CA THR A 58 -25.70 -10.96 2.67
C THR A 58 -26.12 -11.45 4.05
N GLU A 59 -25.21 -11.47 5.02
CA GLU A 59 -25.49 -12.02 6.35
C GLU A 59 -25.98 -10.99 7.35
N THR A 60 -25.39 -9.80 7.35
CA THR A 60 -25.67 -8.75 8.33
C THR A 60 -26.69 -7.73 7.79
N GLY A 61 -26.94 -7.72 6.48
CA GLY A 61 -27.74 -6.71 5.80
C GLY A 61 -27.05 -5.36 5.60
N GLN A 62 -25.84 -5.18 6.17
CA GLN A 62 -25.11 -3.90 6.16
C GLN A 62 -23.59 -4.11 6.23
N LEU A 63 -22.82 -3.14 5.74
CA LEU A 63 -21.37 -3.21 5.80
C LEU A 63 -20.85 -2.46 7.03
N GLU A 64 -20.78 -3.17 8.16
CA GLU A 64 -20.25 -2.65 9.44
C GLU A 64 -19.17 -3.59 9.99
N LEU A 65 -18.00 -3.04 10.33
CA LEU A 65 -16.88 -3.87 10.78
C LEU A 65 -17.10 -4.47 12.18
N SER A 66 -17.94 -3.84 13.02
CA SER A 66 -18.30 -4.36 14.34
C SER A 66 -18.99 -5.72 14.30
N GLU A 67 -19.64 -6.03 13.18
CA GLU A 67 -20.33 -7.30 12.93
C GLU A 67 -19.41 -8.36 12.31
N VAL A 68 -18.10 -8.11 12.21
CA VAL A 68 -17.16 -8.99 11.50
C VAL A 68 -15.92 -9.27 12.34
N THR A 69 -15.66 -10.54 12.63
CA THR A 69 -14.39 -11.00 13.18
C THR A 69 -13.51 -11.53 12.06
N ILE A 70 -12.40 -10.85 11.77
CA ILE A 70 -11.39 -11.32 10.79
C ILE A 70 -10.30 -12.07 11.55
N SER A 71 -10.22 -13.38 11.38
CA SER A 71 -9.23 -14.22 12.07
C SER A 71 -7.92 -14.37 11.30
N GLN A 72 -7.98 -14.31 9.97
CA GLN A 72 -6.82 -14.39 9.10
C GLN A 72 -6.99 -13.44 7.91
N ILE A 73 -5.92 -12.76 7.54
CA ILE A 73 -5.82 -12.07 6.24
C ILE A 73 -4.36 -12.12 5.79
N SER A 74 -4.14 -12.52 4.54
CA SER A 74 -2.81 -12.70 3.99
C SER A 74 -2.79 -12.53 2.48
N THR A 75 -1.64 -12.13 1.96
CA THR A 75 -1.38 -12.00 0.54
C THR A 75 0.03 -12.48 0.23
N LEU A 76 0.17 -13.39 -0.73
CA LEU A 76 1.44 -13.85 -1.26
C LEU A 76 1.57 -13.36 -2.70
N VAL A 77 2.61 -12.57 -2.96
CA VAL A 77 2.92 -12.01 -4.27
C VAL A 77 4.18 -12.68 -4.79
N ARG A 78 4.15 -13.16 -6.01
CA ARG A 78 5.29 -13.75 -6.72
C ARG A 78 5.57 -12.95 -7.99
N ILE A 79 6.82 -12.60 -8.21
CA ILE A 79 7.27 -11.88 -9.41
C ILE A 79 8.28 -12.77 -10.11
N SER A 80 8.03 -13.09 -11.38
CA SER A 80 8.89 -14.01 -12.14
C SER A 80 9.05 -13.58 -13.59
N GLY A 81 10.21 -13.85 -14.19
CA GLY A 81 10.49 -13.52 -15.59
C GLY A 81 11.90 -12.96 -15.77
N GLU A 82 12.48 -13.11 -16.96
CA GLU A 82 13.79 -12.53 -17.32
C GLU A 82 14.92 -12.75 -16.28
N GLY A 83 14.95 -13.92 -15.63
CA GLY A 83 15.94 -14.26 -14.59
C GLY A 83 15.60 -13.76 -13.18
N VAL A 84 14.45 -13.10 -13.00
CA VAL A 84 13.86 -12.71 -11.72
C VAL A 84 12.97 -13.83 -11.20
N ASN A 85 13.08 -14.14 -9.90
CA ASN A 85 12.16 -15.00 -9.18
C ASN A 85 12.11 -14.56 -7.71
N GLU A 86 11.16 -13.68 -7.41
CA GLU A 86 11.01 -13.02 -6.12
C GLU A 86 9.64 -13.33 -5.53
N GLN A 87 9.57 -13.41 -4.20
CA GLN A 87 8.30 -13.62 -3.51
C GLN A 87 8.22 -12.78 -2.23
N VAL A 88 7.02 -12.32 -1.94
CA VAL A 88 6.73 -11.46 -0.81
C VAL A 88 5.40 -11.89 -0.19
N SER A 89 5.42 -12.13 1.12
CA SER A 89 4.22 -12.51 1.88
C SER A 89 3.87 -11.39 2.86
N ILE A 90 2.59 -11.07 2.93
CA ILE A 90 1.98 -10.14 3.88
C ILE A 90 0.93 -10.91 4.66
N SER A 91 0.91 -10.75 5.98
CA SER A 91 -0.09 -11.40 6.82
C SER A 91 -0.40 -10.55 8.04
N GLY A 92 -1.65 -10.61 8.47
CA GLY A 92 -2.16 -9.91 9.64
C GLY A 92 -2.97 -8.66 9.27
N ARG A 93 -4.03 -8.42 10.06
CA ARG A 93 -4.99 -7.32 9.85
C ARG A 93 -4.31 -5.97 9.73
N SER A 94 -3.38 -5.68 10.64
CA SER A 94 -2.62 -4.43 10.64
C SER A 94 -1.74 -4.27 9.40
N ASN A 95 -1.19 -5.36 8.88
CA ASN A 95 -0.09 -5.27 7.91
C ASN A 95 -0.58 -5.17 6.47
N VAL A 96 -1.65 -5.89 6.11
CA VAL A 96 -2.11 -6.01 4.72
C VAL A 96 -2.42 -4.66 4.06
N PHE A 97 -2.86 -3.67 4.84
CA PHE A 97 -3.16 -2.33 4.35
C PHE A 97 -2.25 -1.22 4.90
N ASN A 98 -1.29 -1.49 5.80
CA ASN A 98 -0.45 -0.42 6.37
C ASN A 98 1.03 -0.58 6.07
N GLU A 99 1.51 -1.82 5.98
CA GLU A 99 2.92 -2.04 5.71
C GLU A 99 3.15 -1.93 4.20
N ASN A 100 4.17 -1.16 3.80
CA ASN A 100 4.89 -1.54 2.60
C ASN A 100 5.34 -2.96 2.86
N THR A 101 5.03 -3.88 1.96
CA THR A 101 5.41 -5.27 2.15
C THR A 101 6.82 -5.38 2.68
N SER A 102 7.00 -6.19 3.72
CA SER A 102 8.14 -6.23 4.64
C SER A 102 9.54 -6.40 4.03
N ARG A 103 9.67 -6.43 2.69
CA ARG A 103 10.90 -6.19 1.91
C ARG A 103 10.59 -5.45 0.61
N GLU A 104 11.33 -4.38 0.36
CA GLU A 104 11.52 -3.83 -0.97
C GLU A 104 12.17 -4.90 -1.87
N ILE A 105 11.63 -5.10 -3.07
CA ILE A 105 12.26 -5.98 -4.06
C ILE A 105 13.20 -5.10 -4.90
N ARG A 106 14.49 -5.46 -4.91
CA ARG A 106 15.51 -4.74 -5.67
C ARG A 106 16.05 -5.63 -6.78
N ILE A 107 15.79 -5.24 -8.03
CA ILE A 107 16.25 -5.98 -9.22
C ILE A 107 17.32 -5.12 -9.91
N VAL A 108 18.48 -5.71 -10.19
CA VAL A 108 19.57 -5.04 -10.92
C VAL A 108 19.85 -5.84 -12.19
N THR A 109 19.73 -5.19 -13.35
CA THR A 109 19.87 -5.83 -14.66
C THR A 109 20.44 -4.85 -15.68
N LYS A 110 20.87 -5.33 -16.86
CA LYS A 110 21.24 -4.48 -18.00
C LYS A 110 20.07 -4.14 -18.92
N ASN A 111 18.91 -4.78 -18.71
CA ASN A 111 17.72 -4.53 -19.52
C ASN A 111 17.11 -3.16 -19.19
N GLU A 112 16.76 -2.39 -20.23
CA GLU A 112 16.12 -1.07 -20.08
C GLU A 112 14.66 -1.15 -19.67
N GLU A 113 13.99 -2.24 -20.02
CA GLU A 113 12.63 -2.56 -19.62
C GLU A 113 12.60 -4.03 -19.20
N LEU A 114 11.81 -4.35 -18.17
CA LEU A 114 11.59 -5.72 -17.72
C LEU A 114 10.12 -6.09 -17.88
N ASN A 115 9.85 -7.17 -18.60
CA ASN A 115 8.51 -7.75 -18.68
C ASN A 115 8.48 -8.95 -17.73
N LEU A 116 7.77 -8.79 -16.62
CA LEU A 116 7.65 -9.82 -15.60
C LEU A 116 6.20 -10.27 -15.51
N ASN A 117 5.97 -11.44 -14.93
CA ASN A 117 4.66 -11.90 -14.54
C ASN A 117 4.52 -11.77 -13.03
N LEU A 118 3.47 -11.08 -12.60
CA LEU A 118 3.09 -10.97 -11.19
C LEU A 118 1.93 -11.94 -10.93
N SER A 119 2.04 -12.75 -9.89
CA SER A 119 1.00 -13.66 -9.41
C SER A 119 0.67 -13.35 -7.97
N VAL A 120 -0.61 -13.32 -7.62
CA VAL A 120 -1.09 -12.99 -6.28
C VAL A 120 -2.03 -14.07 -5.79
N ASP A 121 -1.79 -14.51 -4.56
CA ASP A 121 -2.72 -15.32 -3.77
C ASP A 121 -3.18 -14.48 -2.58
N PHE A 122 -4.44 -14.07 -2.55
CA PHE A 122 -5.07 -13.39 -1.42
C PHE A 122 -5.98 -14.38 -0.69
N GLU A 123 -5.89 -14.42 0.64
CA GLU A 123 -6.73 -15.25 1.50
C GLU A 123 -7.21 -14.43 2.70
N THR A 124 -8.49 -14.52 3.02
CA THR A 124 -9.06 -13.96 4.25
C THR A 124 -10.04 -14.95 4.87
N LYS A 125 -9.99 -15.07 6.20
CA LYS A 125 -10.95 -15.83 7.00
C LYS A 125 -11.66 -14.91 7.97
N PHE A 126 -12.97 -15.04 8.00
CA PHE A 126 -13.81 -14.19 8.82
C PHE A 126 -15.09 -14.89 9.27
N ALA A 127 -15.73 -14.35 10.31
CA ALA A 127 -17.05 -14.76 10.76
C ALA A 127 -17.89 -13.51 11.02
N THR A 128 -19.17 -13.56 10.66
CA THR A 128 -20.20 -12.56 11.00
C THR A 128 -21.00 -12.99 12.23
N ASP A 129 -21.08 -14.29 12.48
CA ASP A 129 -21.55 -14.89 13.73
C ASP A 129 -20.62 -16.07 14.07
N THR A 130 -20.02 -16.02 15.25
CA THR A 130 -19.12 -17.08 15.74
C THR A 130 -19.80 -18.46 15.87
N LEU A 131 -21.14 -18.51 15.89
CA LEU A 131 -21.92 -19.75 15.90
C LEU A 131 -22.08 -20.37 14.50
N LEU A 132 -21.98 -19.58 13.44
CA LEU A 132 -22.14 -20.02 12.04
C LEU A 132 -20.83 -20.54 11.42
N GLY A 133 -19.71 -20.41 12.14
CA GLY A 133 -18.40 -20.84 11.70
C GLY A 133 -17.67 -19.83 10.82
N GLU A 134 -16.37 -20.04 10.62
CA GLU A 134 -15.56 -19.17 9.77
C GLU A 134 -15.80 -19.46 8.29
N LYS A 135 -15.73 -18.39 7.50
CA LYS A 135 -15.76 -18.39 6.05
C LYS A 135 -14.38 -18.06 5.50
N ASP A 136 -14.14 -18.52 4.29
CA ASP A 136 -12.88 -18.33 3.58
C ASP A 136 -13.15 -17.65 2.24
N VAL A 137 -12.39 -16.61 1.94
CA VAL A 137 -12.35 -15.97 0.63
C VAL A 137 -10.92 -16.05 0.10
N LYS A 138 -10.78 -16.74 -1.03
CA LYS A 138 -9.51 -16.89 -1.75
C LYS A 138 -9.62 -16.31 -3.14
N ILE A 139 -8.68 -15.44 -3.48
CA ILE A 139 -8.56 -14.86 -4.81
C ILE A 139 -7.15 -15.12 -5.32
N ASN A 140 -7.07 -15.69 -6.51
CA ASN A 140 -5.81 -15.97 -7.18
C ASN A 140 -5.85 -15.36 -8.56
N PHE A 141 -4.84 -14.58 -8.91
CA PHE A 141 -4.75 -14.00 -10.25
C PHE A 141 -3.30 -13.80 -10.68
N SER A 142 -3.10 -13.54 -11.96
CA SER A 142 -1.79 -13.20 -12.51
C SER A 142 -1.92 -12.16 -13.60
N GLU A 143 -0.97 -11.24 -13.65
CA GLU A 143 -0.96 -10.13 -14.57
C GLU A 143 0.48 -9.85 -15.05
N PRO A 144 0.70 -9.66 -16.36
CA PRO A 144 1.98 -9.19 -16.84
C PRO A 144 2.21 -7.76 -16.37
N ILE A 145 3.41 -7.49 -15.87
CA ILE A 145 3.84 -6.17 -15.43
C ILE A 145 5.07 -5.73 -16.23
N LYS A 146 5.06 -4.47 -16.66
CA LYS A 146 6.17 -3.84 -17.36
C LYS A 146 6.83 -2.82 -16.46
N LEU A 147 8.06 -3.08 -16.04
CA LEU A 147 8.79 -2.19 -15.15
C LEU A 147 9.66 -1.20 -15.92
N ILE A 148 9.72 0.02 -15.41
CA ILE A 148 10.68 1.04 -15.80
C ILE A 148 11.71 1.24 -14.68
N PRO A 149 12.97 1.60 -15.00
CA PRO A 149 14.00 1.82 -13.99
C PRO A 149 13.59 2.85 -12.93
N GLY A 150 13.98 2.61 -11.68
CA GLY A 150 13.69 3.45 -10.52
C GLY A 150 12.71 2.81 -9.54
N GLY A 151 12.24 3.63 -8.59
CA GLY A 151 11.26 3.24 -7.59
C GLY A 151 9.85 3.23 -8.14
N SER A 152 9.11 2.14 -7.90
CA SER A 152 7.71 1.99 -8.26
C SER A 152 6.90 1.33 -7.13
N TYR A 153 5.65 1.73 -7.01
CA TYR A 153 4.64 1.05 -6.22
C TYR A 153 3.85 0.10 -7.12
N ILE A 154 3.71 -1.15 -6.69
CA ILE A 154 2.81 -2.13 -7.26
C ILE A 154 1.54 -2.11 -6.38
N LEU A 155 0.42 -1.71 -6.97
CA LEU A 155 -0.84 -1.56 -6.28
C LEU A 155 -1.77 -2.70 -6.71
N ILE A 156 -2.05 -3.63 -5.79
CA ILE A 156 -2.99 -4.73 -6.01
C ILE A 156 -4.37 -4.23 -5.60
N ASN A 157 -5.21 -3.87 -6.57
CA ASN A 157 -6.49 -3.23 -6.33
C ASN A 157 -7.64 -4.25 -6.36
N PHE A 158 -8.41 -4.31 -5.28
CA PHE A 158 -9.67 -5.02 -5.16
C PHE A 158 -10.82 -4.01 -5.11
N TYR A 159 -11.47 -3.78 -6.26
CA TYR A 159 -12.60 -2.85 -6.33
C TYR A 159 -13.88 -3.47 -5.78
N GLU A 160 -14.69 -2.63 -5.12
CA GLU A 160 -15.95 -2.99 -4.49
C GLU A 160 -16.94 -3.65 -5.47
N ASP A 161 -16.98 -3.17 -6.71
CA ASP A 161 -17.94 -3.58 -7.74
C ASP A 161 -17.33 -4.51 -8.80
N ASN A 162 -16.08 -4.98 -8.62
CA ASN A 162 -15.39 -5.82 -9.59
C ASN A 162 -14.87 -7.10 -8.94
N ASP A 163 -15.26 -8.25 -9.50
CA ASP A 163 -14.79 -9.55 -9.03
C ASP A 163 -13.32 -9.82 -9.43
N GLN A 164 -12.82 -9.15 -10.47
CA GLN A 164 -11.46 -9.31 -10.95
C GLN A 164 -10.54 -8.21 -10.36
N PRO A 165 -9.50 -8.57 -9.58
CA PRO A 165 -8.49 -7.63 -9.14
C PRO A 165 -7.68 -7.10 -10.32
N SER A 166 -7.02 -5.96 -10.11
CA SER A 166 -6.12 -5.35 -11.09
C SER A 166 -4.81 -4.91 -10.44
N VAL A 167 -3.78 -4.74 -11.25
CA VAL A 167 -2.47 -4.27 -10.80
C VAL A 167 -2.12 -2.95 -11.48
N ASP A 168 -1.97 -1.91 -10.67
CA ASP A 168 -1.41 -0.64 -11.15
C ASP A 168 0.08 -0.53 -10.78
N LEU A 169 0.85 0.08 -11.68
CA LEU A 169 2.24 0.47 -11.45
C LEU A 169 2.32 1.99 -11.37
N VAL A 170 2.68 2.50 -10.21
CA VAL A 170 2.84 3.95 -9.99
C VAL A 170 4.29 4.26 -9.67
N SER A 171 4.93 5.10 -10.49
CA SER A 171 6.31 5.53 -10.22
C SER A 171 6.38 6.29 -8.89
N GLU A 172 7.41 6.07 -8.08
CA GLU A 172 7.57 6.73 -6.78
C GLU A 172 7.52 8.27 -6.87
N PRO A 173 8.12 8.93 -7.88
CA PRO A 173 8.01 10.39 -8.03
C PRO A 173 6.56 10.86 -8.27
N SER A 174 5.77 10.08 -9.01
CA SER A 174 4.36 10.40 -9.32
C SER A 174 3.38 9.90 -8.26
N ALA A 175 3.82 9.09 -7.30
CA ALA A 175 2.98 8.54 -6.25
C ALA A 175 2.64 9.56 -5.17
N PHE A 176 1.47 9.37 -4.58
CA PHE A 176 1.03 10.04 -3.37
C PHE A 176 0.40 9.04 -2.41
N LYS A 177 0.76 9.14 -1.13
CA LYS A 177 0.31 8.22 -0.08
C LYS A 177 -0.63 8.90 0.90
N PHE A 178 -1.81 8.35 1.08
CA PHE A 178 -2.74 8.73 2.13
C PHE A 178 -2.60 7.77 3.31
N ILE A 179 -2.41 8.31 4.50
CA ILE A 179 -2.48 7.57 5.77
C ILE A 179 -3.84 7.92 6.39
N VAL A 180 -4.79 7.01 6.30
CA VAL A 180 -6.15 7.26 6.74
C VAL A 180 -6.32 6.71 8.14
N GLN A 181 -6.64 7.58 9.09
CA GLN A 181 -6.73 7.27 10.51
C GLN A 181 -8.18 7.43 11.01
N SER A 182 -8.56 6.59 11.97
CA SER A 182 -9.83 6.68 12.68
C SER A 182 -9.64 6.40 14.17
N ASN A 183 -10.58 6.88 14.97
CA ASN A 183 -10.72 6.58 16.40
C ASN A 183 -11.19 5.13 16.64
N GLN A 184 -11.88 4.53 15.66
CA GLN A 184 -12.42 3.17 15.75
C GLN A 184 -12.01 2.28 14.58
N GLU A 185 -12.16 0.96 14.76
CA GLU A 185 -11.99 0.05 13.63
C GLU A 185 -13.31 0.15 12.87
N GLU A 186 -13.26 0.55 11.60
CA GLU A 186 -14.43 0.74 10.75
C GLU A 186 -14.08 0.46 9.30
N PHE A 187 -15.07 0.15 8.48
CA PHE A 187 -14.92 0.16 7.04
C PHE A 187 -14.82 1.61 6.51
N VAL A 188 -13.94 1.80 5.53
CA VAL A 188 -13.77 3.07 4.83
C VAL A 188 -13.74 2.81 3.33
N THR A 189 -14.65 3.45 2.62
CA THR A 189 -14.71 3.45 1.16
C THR A 189 -13.88 4.59 0.60
N VAL A 190 -12.92 4.26 -0.24
CA VAL A 190 -12.15 5.20 -1.05
C VAL A 190 -12.78 5.27 -2.44
N LYS A 191 -13.42 6.39 -2.76
CA LYS A 191 -13.94 6.65 -4.11
C LYS A 191 -12.85 7.27 -4.97
N SER A 192 -12.38 6.50 -5.94
CA SER A 192 -11.44 6.95 -6.98
C SER A 192 -12.16 7.14 -8.31
N GLU A 193 -11.46 7.71 -9.30
CA GLU A 193 -11.96 7.83 -10.68
C GLU A 193 -12.18 6.48 -11.36
N VAL A 194 -11.47 5.44 -10.93
CA VAL A 194 -11.46 4.10 -11.56
C VAL A 194 -12.49 3.17 -10.93
N GLY A 195 -12.83 3.41 -9.67
CA GLY A 195 -13.76 2.59 -8.90
C GLY A 195 -13.65 2.84 -7.40
N ASN A 196 -14.57 2.24 -6.65
CA ASN A 196 -14.54 2.28 -5.19
C ASN A 196 -13.66 1.15 -4.66
N LEU A 197 -12.90 1.44 -3.61
CA LEU A 197 -12.11 0.47 -2.87
C LEU A 197 -12.56 0.50 -1.41
N VAL A 198 -12.84 -0.64 -0.79
CA VAL A 198 -13.23 -0.69 0.63
C VAL A 198 -12.10 -1.24 1.48
N PHE A 199 -11.68 -0.49 2.48
CA PHE A 199 -10.66 -0.85 3.46
C PHE A 199 -11.29 -1.02 4.83
N PHE A 200 -10.58 -1.68 5.76
CA PHE A 200 -10.84 -1.51 7.18
C PHE A 200 -9.65 -0.81 7.86
N THR A 201 -9.93 0.06 8.82
CA THR A 201 -8.90 0.58 9.72
C THR A 201 -8.51 -0.48 10.73
N SER A 202 -7.21 -0.63 10.99
CA SER A 202 -6.68 -1.60 11.95
C SER A 202 -5.63 -0.98 12.84
N ALA A 203 -5.46 -1.53 14.04
CA ALA A 203 -4.52 -1.00 15.02
C ALA A 203 -3.07 -1.08 14.53
N VAL A 204 -2.41 0.07 14.44
CA VAL A 204 -0.98 0.25 14.19
C VAL A 204 -0.43 1.10 15.33
N GLY A 205 0.17 0.45 16.33
CA GLY A 205 0.53 1.13 17.58
C GLY A 205 -0.72 1.63 18.31
N SER A 206 -0.82 2.94 18.52
CA SER A 206 -1.95 3.58 19.23
C SER A 206 -3.04 4.15 18.30
N VAL A 207 -2.85 4.06 16.98
CA VAL A 207 -3.79 4.61 15.99
C VAL A 207 -4.41 3.49 15.17
N LYS A 208 -5.64 3.66 14.69
CA LYS A 208 -6.28 2.72 13.76
C LYS A 208 -6.24 3.33 12.38
N GLN A 209 -5.66 2.61 11.43
CA GLN A 209 -5.40 3.18 10.12
C GLN A 209 -5.32 2.16 8.99
N PHE A 210 -5.30 2.69 7.77
CA PHE A 210 -4.84 2.03 6.57
C PHE A 210 -4.07 3.03 5.68
N VAL A 211 -3.31 2.50 4.73
CA VAL A 211 -2.58 3.27 3.71
C VAL A 211 -3.25 3.07 2.36
N PHE A 212 -3.47 4.17 1.65
CA PHE A 212 -3.94 4.19 0.27
C PHE A 212 -2.93 4.94 -0.59
N ILE A 213 -2.58 4.40 -1.76
CA ILE A 213 -1.62 4.99 -2.68
C ILE A 213 -2.27 5.16 -4.04
N THR A 214 -2.01 6.30 -4.67
CA THR A 214 -2.46 6.60 -6.02
C THR A 214 -1.47 7.56 -6.69
N GLU A 215 -1.74 7.90 -7.95
CA GLU A 215 -1.00 8.95 -8.64
C GLU A 215 -1.35 10.34 -8.08
N ARG A 216 -0.38 11.25 -8.13
CA ARG A 216 -0.61 12.67 -7.83
C ARG A 216 -1.71 13.25 -8.73
N ASN A 217 -2.33 14.31 -8.24
CA ASN A 217 -3.40 15.07 -8.91
C ASN A 217 -4.72 14.31 -9.10
N LYS A 218 -4.87 13.11 -8.55
CA LYS A 218 -6.15 12.40 -8.50
C LYS A 218 -7.04 12.97 -7.41
N THR A 219 -8.33 13.16 -7.72
CA THR A 219 -9.32 13.52 -6.71
C THR A 219 -9.83 12.25 -6.02
N ILE A 220 -9.64 12.18 -4.71
CA ILE A 220 -10.02 11.03 -3.90
C ILE A 220 -11.07 11.48 -2.88
N ASN A 221 -12.05 10.61 -2.59
CA ASN A 221 -12.99 10.84 -1.50
C ASN A 221 -12.96 9.65 -0.54
N PHE A 222 -12.93 9.91 0.76
CA PHE A 222 -12.89 8.88 1.80
C PHE A 222 -14.20 8.92 2.58
N LEU A 223 -15.01 7.88 2.48
CA LEU A 223 -16.28 7.76 3.17
C LEU A 223 -16.19 6.66 4.21
N ASN A 224 -16.36 6.98 5.48
CA ASN A 224 -16.55 5.95 6.50
C ASN A 224 -17.97 5.38 6.46
N GLU A 225 -18.27 4.41 7.33
CA GLU A 225 -19.61 3.82 7.51
C GLU A 225 -20.70 4.89 7.73
N ARG A 226 -20.31 6.06 8.27
CA ARG A 226 -21.20 7.21 8.55
C ARG A 226 -21.31 8.22 7.38
N GLY A 227 -20.61 7.98 6.27
CA GLY A 227 -20.66 8.81 5.05
C GLY A 227 -20.03 10.21 5.15
N ALA A 228 -19.16 10.45 6.14
CA ALA A 228 -18.99 11.80 6.69
C ALA A 228 -17.81 12.66 6.16
N GLN A 229 -16.92 12.18 5.27
CA GLN A 229 -15.79 13.02 4.81
C GLN A 229 -15.56 13.03 3.30
N ILE A 230 -15.11 14.19 2.81
CA ILE A 230 -14.59 14.40 1.47
C ILE A 230 -13.23 15.06 1.66
N VAL A 231 -12.16 14.35 1.31
CA VAL A 231 -10.81 14.93 1.35
C VAL A 231 -10.26 15.00 -0.07
N ARG A 232 -10.60 16.08 -0.76
CA ARG A 232 -10.11 16.37 -2.11
C ARG A 232 -8.69 16.90 -2.03
N ILE A 233 -7.72 16.00 -2.11
CA ILE A 233 -6.30 16.36 -2.15
C ILE A 233 -5.83 16.27 -3.59
N SER A 234 -5.55 17.42 -4.20
CA SER A 234 -4.73 17.50 -5.41
C SER A 234 -3.37 18.02 -4.98
N PRO A 235 -2.40 17.14 -4.68
CA PRO A 235 -1.12 17.54 -4.14
C PRO A 235 -0.31 18.25 -5.23
N SER A 236 -0.43 19.58 -5.30
CA SER A 236 0.31 20.43 -6.24
C SER A 236 1.76 20.67 -5.82
N ASP A 237 2.09 20.42 -4.54
CA ASP A 237 3.47 20.48 -4.04
C ASP A 237 4.16 19.13 -4.24
N GLN A 238 5.18 19.12 -5.11
CA GLN A 238 6.00 17.94 -5.39
C GLN A 238 6.80 17.46 -4.17
N ASN A 239 6.99 18.31 -3.15
CA ASN A 239 7.73 17.96 -1.95
C ASN A 239 6.90 17.17 -0.93
N VAL A 240 5.57 17.23 -1.01
CA VAL A 240 4.69 16.45 -0.13
C VAL A 240 4.44 15.09 -0.79
N LYS A 241 4.88 14.02 -0.13
CA LYS A 241 4.73 12.64 -0.63
C LYS A 241 3.59 11.87 0.06
N GLU A 242 3.14 12.36 1.20
CA GLU A 242 2.09 11.73 1.97
C GLU A 242 1.25 12.75 2.75
N GLU A 243 0.01 12.37 3.05
CA GLU A 243 -0.90 13.15 3.87
C GLU A 243 -1.69 12.24 4.81
N THR A 244 -1.93 12.71 6.04
CA THR A 244 -2.76 12.00 7.01
C THR A 244 -4.19 12.52 6.96
N VAL A 245 -5.14 11.65 6.65
CA VAL A 245 -6.57 11.91 6.71
C VAL A 245 -7.10 11.38 8.02
N LYS A 246 -7.86 12.19 8.78
CA LYS A 246 -8.40 11.79 10.08
C LYS A 246 -9.92 11.81 10.08
N PHE A 247 -10.52 10.66 10.34
CA PHE A 247 -11.93 10.52 10.69
C PHE A 247 -12.11 10.72 12.19
N GLU A 248 -13.03 11.62 12.55
CA GLU A 248 -13.43 11.86 13.94
C GLU A 248 -14.61 10.97 14.37
#